data_AF-A0A258SR37-F1
#
_entry.id   AF-A0A258SR37-F1
#
_cell.length_a   1.000
_cell.length_b   1.000
_cell.length_c   1.000
_cell.angle_alpha   90.00
_cell.angle_beta   90.00
_cell.angle_gamma   90.00
#
_symmetry.space_group_name_H-M   'P 1'
#
loop_
_entity.id
_entity.type
_entity.pdbx_description
1 polymer ?
#
loop_
_entity_poly.entity_id
_entity_poly.type
_entity_poly.pdbx_seq_one_letter_code
_entity_poly.pdbx_strand_id
1 'polypeptide(L)'
;KQSFAKWLKAKYGSQESLKAAWGNELKDGENIETASVSFAPPDAWVSKRTADTQAFNYDIEKKTVDWMTQFLLSLGYQGLVTAYNFTLAPSAHATRGQLQWVDMHNYFGHPEYYGVHDIRVRQDSMLQTAAEYIREIMATKHIAKPFTVTEHGQVFWNQYRRENGLALPAYAAFQGWDGFCQHSSAVSLSYKGLNGKDMIIQPFNVGVDPIARATETLAALLYARGDVAPAKRRLGIKFGPDDAFVKSGYLGNIPSDISKLGLVTGIGLDWQGKTFSRAKQIQYDGQVDYNQQGLWLRKDNVLKPKQASTNVGVKVDGLLKKYAEGVANRVGKVKLIADERWSARLKTLKNAGWLPSSNLTNSEDGLYQSDTGEIVLNAHEKWMTVVTPKTEAVVFDDIQPINLNLLNVLSAESGALVAVSAMDNQPLLSSARMLVVLSTDARNSDMQFSDNNHFKATDLGHLPVLIRANRVKLAIKNTSISK
;
A
#
# COMPACT_ATOMS: atom_id res chain seq x y z
N LYS A 1 12.32 -6.56 29.94
CA LYS A 1 13.59 -5.95 30.41
C LYS A 1 14.72 -6.97 30.56
N GLN A 2 14.56 -8.07 31.29
CA GLN A 2 15.61 -9.11 31.44
C GLN A 2 16.18 -9.62 30.10
N SER A 3 15.33 -10.03 29.17
CA SER A 3 15.77 -10.50 27.84
C SER A 3 16.51 -9.42 27.04
N PHE A 4 16.10 -8.16 27.19
CA PHE A 4 16.74 -7.03 26.52
C PHE A 4 18.11 -6.73 27.11
N ALA A 5 18.23 -6.72 28.44
CA ALA A 5 19.50 -6.55 29.12
C ALA A 5 20.50 -7.69 28.78
N LYS A 6 20.03 -8.94 28.72
CA LYS A 6 20.83 -10.08 28.26
C LYS A 6 21.31 -9.90 26.81
N TRP A 7 20.44 -9.40 25.94
CA TRP A 7 20.79 -9.11 24.55
C TRP A 7 21.82 -7.97 24.44
N LEU A 8 21.63 -6.88 25.19
CA LEU A 8 22.59 -5.77 25.26
C LEU A 8 23.94 -6.23 25.79
N LYS A 9 23.96 -7.09 26.82
CA LYS A 9 25.19 -7.69 27.35
C LYS A 9 25.89 -8.56 26.30
N ALA A 10 25.15 -9.34 25.52
CA ALA A 10 25.74 -10.10 24.41
C ALA A 10 26.32 -9.19 23.30
N LYS A 11 25.72 -8.02 23.07
CA LYS A 11 26.16 -7.06 22.06
C LYS A 11 27.37 -6.21 22.49
N TYR A 12 27.35 -5.72 23.73
CA TYR A 12 28.33 -4.75 24.24
C TYR A 12 29.34 -5.34 25.22
N GLY A 13 29.10 -6.53 25.76
CA GLY A 13 29.97 -7.20 26.73
C GLY A 13 29.84 -6.66 28.16
N SER A 14 29.88 -5.33 28.35
CA SER A 14 29.86 -4.70 29.68
C SER A 14 29.03 -3.40 29.75
N GLN A 15 28.75 -2.95 30.98
CA GLN A 15 28.04 -1.70 31.25
C GLN A 15 28.84 -0.48 30.75
N GLU A 16 30.17 -0.51 30.85
CA GLU A 16 31.06 0.55 30.38
C GLU A 16 30.97 0.69 28.86
N SER A 17 30.99 -0.43 28.13
CA SER A 17 30.83 -0.43 26.68
C SER A 17 29.43 0.00 26.24
N LEU A 18 28.37 -0.35 26.98
CA LEU A 18 27.04 0.20 26.73
C LEU A 18 27.02 1.71 26.94
N LYS A 19 27.58 2.21 28.05
CA LYS A 19 27.63 3.64 28.34
C LYS A 19 28.42 4.40 27.28
N ALA A 20 29.52 3.83 26.78
CA ALA A 20 30.28 4.40 25.67
C ALA A 20 29.46 4.47 24.37
N ALA A 21 28.63 3.46 24.11
CA ALA A 21 27.81 3.41 22.89
C ALA A 21 26.55 4.31 22.96
N TRP A 22 25.88 4.38 24.11
CA TRP A 22 24.62 5.11 24.30
C TRP A 22 24.83 6.54 24.78
N GLY A 23 25.97 6.85 25.41
CA GLY A 23 26.26 8.16 25.98
C GLY A 23 25.13 8.64 26.90
N ASN A 24 24.63 9.84 26.63
CA ASN A 24 23.55 10.48 27.40
C ASN A 24 22.19 9.80 27.23
N GLU A 25 22.05 8.87 26.29
CA GLU A 25 20.81 8.10 26.18
C GLU A 25 20.63 7.16 27.36
N LEU A 26 21.71 6.62 27.96
CA LEU A 26 21.64 5.72 29.11
C LEU A 26 21.30 6.53 30.39
N LYS A 27 20.14 6.25 30.99
CA LYS A 27 19.61 7.04 32.11
C LYS A 27 20.26 6.65 33.43
N ASP A 28 20.26 7.57 34.38
CA ASP A 28 20.67 7.30 35.76
C ASP A 28 19.85 6.13 36.34
N GLY A 29 20.55 5.18 36.96
CA GLY A 29 19.96 3.95 37.51
C GLY A 29 19.77 2.80 36.51
N GLU A 30 20.00 3.00 35.22
CA GLU A 30 19.97 1.91 34.23
C GLU A 30 21.29 1.14 34.18
N ASN A 31 21.20 -0.18 34.34
CA ASN A 31 22.33 -1.08 34.38
C ASN A 31 21.97 -2.42 33.72
N ILE A 32 22.84 -2.90 32.81
CA ILE A 32 22.62 -4.16 32.09
C ILE A 32 22.71 -5.39 33.00
N GLU A 33 23.56 -5.35 34.02
CA GLU A 33 23.80 -6.46 34.94
C GLU A 33 22.62 -6.68 35.88
N THR A 34 21.94 -5.60 36.29
CA THR A 34 20.72 -5.67 37.11
C THR A 34 19.44 -5.65 36.28
N ALA A 35 19.56 -5.67 34.94
CA ALA A 35 18.46 -5.65 33.99
C ALA A 35 17.44 -4.49 34.16
N SER A 36 17.91 -3.32 34.63
CA SER A 36 17.06 -2.14 34.81
C SER A 36 16.88 -1.28 33.54
N VAL A 37 17.68 -1.54 32.49
CA VAL A 37 17.62 -0.82 31.21
C VAL A 37 16.24 -0.92 30.56
N SER A 38 15.68 0.23 30.16
CA SER A 38 14.37 0.34 29.53
C SER A 38 14.44 0.43 28.01
N PHE A 39 13.39 -0.06 27.35
CA PHE A 39 13.19 0.10 25.92
C PHE A 39 13.12 1.59 25.52
N ALA A 40 13.46 1.89 24.26
CA ALA A 40 13.09 3.18 23.69
C ALA A 40 11.56 3.31 23.57
N PRO A 41 11.00 4.53 23.73
CA PRO A 41 9.59 4.78 23.42
C PRO A 41 9.28 4.48 21.95
N PRO A 42 8.05 4.04 21.61
CA PRO A 42 7.64 3.73 20.24
C PRO A 42 7.30 4.99 19.46
N ASP A 43 8.30 5.86 19.23
CA ASP A 43 8.13 7.12 18.53
C ASP A 43 8.86 7.15 17.17
N ALA A 44 8.82 8.29 16.48
CA ALA A 44 9.46 8.44 15.17
C ALA A 44 10.94 8.87 15.27
N TRP A 45 11.53 8.90 16.48
CA TRP A 45 12.90 9.35 16.68
C TRP A 45 13.91 8.24 16.45
N VAL A 46 15.11 8.63 16.05
CA VAL A 46 16.25 7.74 15.87
C VAL A 46 17.25 8.00 16.99
N SER A 47 17.83 6.93 17.51
CA SER A 47 18.82 7.01 18.58
C SER A 47 19.53 5.66 18.65
N LYS A 48 20.66 5.58 19.38
CA LYS A 48 21.33 4.29 19.55
C LYS A 48 20.47 3.30 20.33
N ARG A 49 19.79 3.77 21.39
CA ARG A 49 18.80 3.00 22.15
C ARG A 49 17.66 2.52 21.25
N THR A 50 17.13 3.38 20.39
CA THR A 50 16.05 3.02 19.46
C THR A 50 16.51 1.96 18.47
N ALA A 51 17.71 2.12 17.90
CA ALA A 51 18.28 1.13 16.99
C ALA A 51 18.50 -0.22 17.65
N ASP A 52 19.03 -0.24 18.87
CA ASP A 52 19.24 -1.46 19.63
C ASP A 52 17.93 -2.11 20.05
N THR A 53 16.92 -1.31 20.38
CA THR A 53 15.62 -1.88 20.75
C THR A 53 14.89 -2.47 19.54
N GLN A 54 14.94 -1.81 18.38
CA GLN A 54 14.39 -2.37 17.14
C GLN A 54 15.13 -3.64 16.70
N ALA A 55 16.46 -3.66 16.79
CA ALA A 55 17.26 -4.85 16.50
C ALA A 55 16.95 -6.00 17.47
N PHE A 56 16.73 -5.69 18.75
CA PHE A 56 16.27 -6.67 19.73
C PHE A 56 14.90 -7.24 19.38
N ASN A 57 13.92 -6.40 19.04
CA ASN A 57 12.57 -6.86 18.65
C ASN A 57 12.64 -7.79 17.43
N TYR A 58 13.37 -7.38 16.39
CA TYR A 58 13.63 -8.21 15.20
C TYR A 58 14.24 -9.57 15.55
N ASP A 59 15.23 -9.61 16.45
CA ASP A 59 15.87 -10.87 16.87
C ASP A 59 14.91 -11.78 17.65
N ILE A 60 14.01 -11.21 18.46
CA ILE A 60 13.01 -11.97 19.21
C ILE A 60 11.91 -12.48 18.27
N GLU A 61 11.42 -11.63 17.37
CA GLU A 61 10.46 -12.00 16.34
C GLU A 61 11.00 -13.15 15.48
N LYS A 62 12.24 -13.01 15.00
CA LYS A 62 12.94 -14.08 14.28
C LYS A 62 12.93 -15.39 15.06
N LYS A 63 13.44 -15.37 16.30
CA LYS A 63 13.55 -16.60 17.12
C LYS A 63 12.19 -17.24 17.35
N THR A 64 11.16 -16.43 17.52
CA THR A 64 9.80 -16.89 17.73
C THR A 64 9.26 -17.60 16.49
N VAL A 65 9.38 -17.00 15.30
CA VAL A 65 8.92 -17.63 14.06
C VAL A 65 9.78 -18.82 13.69
N ASP A 66 11.11 -18.76 13.87
CA ASP A 66 11.99 -19.91 13.65
C ASP A 66 11.53 -21.10 14.51
N TRP A 67 11.26 -20.88 15.80
CA TRP A 67 10.79 -21.92 16.71
C TRP A 67 9.43 -22.50 16.27
N MET A 68 8.45 -21.64 15.95
CA MET A 68 7.15 -22.08 15.45
C MET A 68 7.29 -22.86 14.13
N THR A 69 8.15 -22.40 13.23
CA THR A 69 8.42 -23.06 11.94
C THR A 69 9.05 -24.43 12.14
N GLN A 70 10.06 -24.55 13.02
CA GLN A 70 10.69 -25.85 13.31
C GLN A 70 9.71 -26.82 13.96
N PHE A 71 8.79 -26.34 14.80
CA PHE A 71 7.73 -27.17 15.36
C PHE A 71 6.78 -27.69 14.27
N LEU A 72 6.35 -26.84 13.33
CA LEU A 72 5.51 -27.28 12.20
C LEU A 72 6.25 -28.30 11.31
N LEU A 73 7.54 -28.08 11.04
CA LEU A 73 8.38 -29.00 10.26
C LEU A 73 8.53 -30.36 10.96
N SER A 74 8.68 -30.40 12.29
CA SER A 74 8.78 -31.66 13.03
C SER A 74 7.47 -32.46 13.04
N LEU A 75 6.34 -31.80 12.80
CA LEU A 75 5.03 -32.43 12.57
C LEU A 75 4.81 -32.85 11.10
N GLY A 76 5.77 -32.59 10.21
CA GLY A 76 5.72 -32.98 8.80
C GLY A 76 5.08 -31.95 7.85
N TYR A 77 4.80 -30.72 8.30
CA TYR A 77 4.35 -29.65 7.40
C TYR A 77 5.47 -29.27 6.41
N GLN A 78 5.16 -29.12 5.12
CA GLN A 78 6.13 -28.81 4.07
C GLN A 78 5.85 -27.49 3.33
N GLY A 79 4.79 -26.78 3.71
CA GLY A 79 4.38 -25.55 3.04
C GLY A 79 5.21 -24.33 3.47
N LEU A 80 4.92 -23.18 2.86
CA LEU A 80 5.52 -21.91 3.24
C LEU A 80 4.96 -21.44 4.58
N VAL A 81 5.78 -20.71 5.36
CA VAL A 81 5.36 -20.04 6.59
C VAL A 81 5.59 -18.54 6.47
N THR A 82 4.60 -17.76 6.89
CA THR A 82 4.67 -16.30 7.02
C THR A 82 4.10 -15.84 8.36
N ALA A 83 4.35 -14.58 8.72
CA ALA A 83 3.95 -13.92 9.95
C ALA A 83 4.08 -12.40 9.81
N TYR A 84 3.61 -11.67 10.85
CA TYR A 84 3.79 -10.23 11.00
C TYR A 84 3.13 -9.42 9.88
N ASN A 85 1.87 -9.64 9.55
CA ASN A 85 1.20 -9.05 8.39
C ASN A 85 0.71 -7.60 8.53
N PHE A 86 0.80 -6.93 9.68
CA PHE A 86 0.15 -5.62 9.84
C PHE A 86 1.06 -4.38 9.82
N THR A 87 2.21 -4.40 10.50
CA THR A 87 2.97 -3.16 10.76
C THR A 87 3.79 -2.67 9.56
N LEU A 88 3.65 -1.39 9.22
CA LEU A 88 4.39 -0.73 8.12
C LEU A 88 5.79 -0.22 8.54
N ALA A 89 6.20 -0.46 9.78
CA ALA A 89 7.49 -0.02 10.31
C ALA A 89 8.67 -0.63 9.53
N PRO A 90 9.77 0.12 9.29
CA PRO A 90 10.93 -0.42 8.58
C PRO A 90 11.56 -1.63 9.27
N SER A 91 11.61 -1.62 10.61
CA SER A 91 12.04 -2.80 11.39
C SER A 91 11.15 -4.03 11.15
N ALA A 92 9.85 -3.85 10.97
CA ALA A 92 8.96 -4.95 10.64
C ALA A 92 9.13 -5.44 9.19
N HIS A 93 9.50 -4.56 8.25
CA HIS A 93 9.91 -5.01 6.91
C HIS A 93 11.17 -5.87 7.00
N ALA A 94 12.13 -5.53 7.86
CA ALA A 94 13.31 -6.38 8.10
C ALA A 94 12.91 -7.77 8.60
N THR A 95 11.99 -7.86 9.56
CA THR A 95 11.47 -9.13 10.09
C THR A 95 10.86 -9.99 8.97
N ARG A 96 9.97 -9.41 8.15
CA ARG A 96 9.40 -10.10 6.96
C ARG A 96 10.46 -10.48 5.93
N GLY A 97 11.55 -9.71 5.86
CA GLY A 97 12.73 -9.97 5.04
C GLY A 97 13.38 -11.33 5.31
N GLN A 98 13.06 -12.00 6.42
CA GLN A 98 13.55 -13.35 6.73
C GLN A 98 12.58 -14.49 6.39
N LEU A 99 11.29 -14.20 6.18
CA LEU A 99 10.25 -15.20 5.94
C LEU A 99 10.30 -15.76 4.51
N GLN A 100 9.69 -16.91 4.26
CA GLN A 100 9.65 -17.49 2.90
C GLN A 100 8.63 -16.80 1.99
N TRP A 101 7.58 -16.26 2.61
CA TRP A 101 6.44 -15.59 1.98
C TRP A 101 6.15 -14.32 2.78
N VAL A 102 5.70 -13.26 2.11
CA VAL A 102 5.26 -12.02 2.75
C VAL A 102 3.76 -11.86 2.55
N ASP A 103 3.05 -11.72 3.67
CA ASP A 103 1.65 -11.28 3.70
C ASP A 103 1.57 -9.89 4.34
N MET A 104 0.68 -9.03 3.85
CA MET A 104 0.52 -7.67 4.34
C MET A 104 -0.94 -7.23 4.38
N HIS A 105 -1.33 -6.54 5.43
CA HIS A 105 -2.68 -6.03 5.67
C HIS A 105 -2.65 -4.52 5.84
N ASN A 106 -3.58 -3.82 5.19
CA ASN A 106 -3.81 -2.40 5.45
C ASN A 106 -5.24 -2.02 5.07
N TYR A 107 -5.76 -0.98 5.71
CA TYR A 107 -7.13 -0.54 5.52
C TYR A 107 -7.19 0.97 5.33
N PHE A 108 -8.06 1.42 4.42
CA PHE A 108 -8.44 2.83 4.36
C PHE A 108 -9.69 3.07 5.19
N GLY A 109 -9.61 4.01 6.11
CA GLY A 109 -10.74 4.35 6.99
C GLY A 109 -11.07 3.27 8.00
N HIS A 110 -10.05 2.58 8.53
CA HIS A 110 -10.22 1.68 9.68
C HIS A 110 -11.01 2.40 10.78
N PRO A 111 -12.05 1.77 11.37
CA PRO A 111 -12.85 2.41 12.41
C PRO A 111 -12.04 2.70 13.67
N GLU A 112 -12.23 3.89 14.22
CA GLU A 112 -11.69 4.27 15.53
C GLU A 112 -12.77 4.03 16.59
N TYR A 113 -12.46 3.22 17.61
CA TYR A 113 -13.39 2.85 18.66
C TYR A 113 -13.06 3.61 19.96
N TYR A 114 -13.83 4.65 20.26
CA TYR A 114 -13.70 5.42 21.52
C TYR A 114 -14.73 5.01 22.58
N GLY A 115 -15.69 4.15 22.22
CA GLY A 115 -16.71 3.59 23.09
C GLY A 115 -17.72 2.76 22.28
N VAL A 116 -18.66 2.11 22.96
CA VAL A 116 -19.66 1.22 22.32
C VAL A 116 -20.54 1.96 21.28
N HIS A 117 -20.72 3.28 21.45
CA HIS A 117 -21.50 4.15 20.55
C HIS A 117 -20.66 5.31 19.98
N ASP A 118 -19.33 5.19 19.97
CA ASP A 118 -18.41 6.17 19.38
C ASP A 118 -17.46 5.46 18.43
N ILE A 119 -17.98 5.12 17.24
CA ILE A 119 -17.25 4.52 16.14
C ILE A 119 -17.07 5.59 15.07
N ARG A 120 -15.83 5.84 14.65
CA ARG A 120 -15.51 6.89 13.67
C ARG A 120 -14.84 6.31 12.45
N VAL A 121 -15.29 6.73 11.27
CA VAL A 121 -14.72 6.33 9.97
C VAL A 121 -14.55 7.59 9.12
N ARG A 122 -13.32 7.83 8.67
CA ARG A 122 -13.00 8.95 7.76
C ARG A 122 -13.88 8.89 6.50
N GLN A 123 -14.33 10.05 6.02
CA GLN A 123 -15.28 10.15 4.89
C GLN A 123 -14.66 10.76 3.63
N ASP A 124 -13.35 10.90 3.58
CA ASP A 124 -12.60 11.42 2.44
C ASP A 124 -12.23 10.33 1.42
N SER A 125 -11.83 10.77 0.22
CA SER A 125 -11.39 9.90 -0.88
C SER A 125 -10.01 9.32 -0.60
N MET A 126 -9.82 8.06 -0.96
CA MET A 126 -8.54 7.36 -0.88
C MET A 126 -7.62 7.75 -2.03
N LEU A 127 -8.18 8.18 -3.16
CA LEU A 127 -7.42 8.67 -4.32
C LEU A 127 -6.75 10.02 -4.03
N GLN A 128 -7.31 10.85 -3.14
CA GLN A 128 -6.76 12.18 -2.85
C GLN A 128 -5.34 12.16 -2.26
N THR A 129 -4.91 11.03 -1.68
CA THR A 129 -3.55 10.82 -1.18
C THR A 129 -2.71 9.94 -2.12
N ALA A 130 -3.07 9.92 -3.40
CA ALA A 130 -2.47 9.06 -4.42
C ALA A 130 -2.51 7.57 -4.01
N ALA A 131 -3.66 7.10 -3.54
CA ALA A 131 -3.87 5.73 -3.07
C ALA A 131 -2.84 5.27 -2.02
N GLU A 132 -2.59 6.10 -1.01
CA GLU A 132 -1.53 5.89 -0.01
C GLU A 132 -1.58 4.50 0.64
N TYR A 133 -2.74 4.05 1.09
CA TYR A 133 -2.85 2.75 1.75
C TYR A 133 -2.41 1.59 0.83
N ILE A 134 -2.70 1.68 -0.48
CA ILE A 134 -2.29 0.68 -1.47
C ILE A 134 -0.79 0.76 -1.68
N ARG A 135 -0.23 1.96 -1.86
CA ARG A 135 1.22 2.16 -2.02
C ARG A 135 2.02 1.66 -0.83
N GLU A 136 1.49 1.83 0.37
CA GLU A 136 2.07 1.30 1.61
C GLU A 136 2.14 -0.23 1.58
N ILE A 137 1.06 -0.90 1.16
CA ILE A 137 1.05 -2.35 0.96
C ILE A 137 2.09 -2.76 -0.11
N MET A 138 2.03 -2.15 -1.30
CA MET A 138 2.94 -2.47 -2.42
C MET A 138 4.40 -2.42 -2.00
N ALA A 139 4.76 -1.41 -1.21
CA ALA A 139 6.14 -1.16 -0.82
C ALA A 139 6.67 -2.21 0.18
N THR A 140 5.82 -3.02 0.79
CA THR A 140 6.22 -4.12 1.69
C THR A 140 6.64 -5.40 0.95
N LYS A 141 6.33 -5.50 -0.35
CA LYS A 141 6.66 -6.65 -1.20
C LYS A 141 8.16 -6.85 -1.23
N HIS A 142 8.62 -8.02 -0.84
CA HIS A 142 10.04 -8.38 -0.96
C HIS A 142 10.30 -9.03 -2.31
N ILE A 143 11.39 -8.63 -2.96
CA ILE A 143 11.81 -9.23 -4.23
C ILE A 143 12.09 -10.72 -4.03
N ALA A 144 11.77 -11.52 -5.05
CA ALA A 144 11.95 -12.98 -5.08
C ALA A 144 11.18 -13.77 -4.00
N LYS A 145 10.16 -13.17 -3.39
CA LYS A 145 9.24 -13.86 -2.48
C LYS A 145 7.81 -13.80 -3.01
N PRO A 146 7.00 -14.84 -2.76
CA PRO A 146 5.56 -14.71 -2.86
C PRO A 146 5.09 -13.53 -2.01
N PHE A 147 4.09 -12.81 -2.52
CA PHE A 147 3.50 -11.66 -1.86
C PHE A 147 1.98 -11.72 -1.94
N THR A 148 1.33 -11.72 -0.77
CA THR A 148 -0.12 -11.71 -0.67
C THR A 148 -0.61 -10.57 0.20
N VAL A 149 -1.89 -10.27 0.04
CA VAL A 149 -2.63 -9.32 0.86
C VAL A 149 -3.91 -9.99 1.30
N THR A 150 -3.81 -10.88 2.29
CA THR A 150 -4.96 -11.70 2.73
C THR A 150 -6.01 -10.90 3.51
N GLU A 151 -5.73 -9.63 3.82
CA GLU A 151 -6.72 -8.67 4.28
C GLU A 151 -6.46 -7.27 3.72
N HIS A 152 -7.50 -6.65 3.17
CA HIS A 152 -7.54 -5.23 2.86
C HIS A 152 -8.98 -4.71 2.94
N GLY A 153 -9.15 -3.40 2.81
CA GLY A 153 -10.46 -2.82 2.53
C GLY A 153 -10.49 -1.30 2.68
N GLN A 154 -11.44 -0.68 1.99
CA GLN A 154 -11.89 0.67 2.28
C GLN A 154 -13.19 0.56 3.07
N VAL A 155 -13.11 0.83 4.37
CA VAL A 155 -14.06 0.28 5.34
C VAL A 155 -15.38 1.05 5.31
N PHE A 156 -16.49 0.32 5.41
CA PHE A 156 -17.81 0.89 5.62
C PHE A 156 -17.83 1.72 6.91
N TRP A 157 -18.37 2.94 6.92
CA TRP A 157 -19.24 3.57 5.94
C TRP A 157 -18.56 4.69 5.15
N ASN A 158 -17.28 4.56 4.81
CA ASN A 158 -16.63 5.51 3.91
C ASN A 158 -17.40 5.60 2.58
N GLN A 159 -17.88 6.81 2.25
CA GLN A 159 -18.70 7.07 1.04
C GLN A 159 -17.95 6.83 -0.28
N TYR A 160 -16.63 6.73 -0.25
CA TYR A 160 -15.76 6.50 -1.40
C TYR A 160 -15.33 5.05 -1.56
N ARG A 161 -15.84 4.09 -0.77
CA ARG A 161 -15.35 2.69 -0.77
C ARG A 161 -15.38 1.96 -2.11
N ARG A 162 -16.15 2.45 -3.08
CA ARG A 162 -16.09 2.03 -4.49
C ARG A 162 -14.69 2.17 -5.11
N GLU A 163 -13.86 3.11 -4.65
CA GLU A 163 -12.50 3.35 -5.15
C GLU A 163 -11.58 2.13 -4.96
N ASN A 164 -11.69 1.44 -3.82
CA ASN A 164 -10.97 0.19 -3.54
C ASN A 164 -11.18 -0.85 -4.66
N GLY A 165 -12.40 -0.92 -5.19
CA GLY A 165 -12.79 -1.91 -6.19
C GLY A 165 -12.16 -1.77 -7.56
N LEU A 166 -11.67 -0.57 -7.89
CA LEU A 166 -10.88 -0.35 -9.09
C LEU A 166 -9.39 -0.34 -8.78
N ALA A 167 -9.01 0.40 -7.73
CA ALA A 167 -7.62 0.71 -7.47
C ALA A 167 -6.80 -0.50 -7.02
N LEU A 168 -7.27 -1.26 -6.02
CA LEU A 168 -6.51 -2.36 -5.45
C LEU A 168 -6.31 -3.53 -6.44
N PRO A 169 -7.34 -4.07 -7.11
CA PRO A 169 -7.11 -5.17 -8.04
C PRO A 169 -6.27 -4.78 -9.25
N ALA A 170 -6.44 -3.57 -9.78
CA ALA A 170 -5.61 -3.07 -10.89
C ALA A 170 -4.14 -2.99 -10.48
N TYR A 171 -3.86 -2.41 -9.31
CA TYR A 171 -2.49 -2.31 -8.84
C TYR A 171 -1.90 -3.63 -8.34
N ALA A 172 -2.70 -4.56 -7.82
CA ALA A 172 -2.26 -5.90 -7.47
C ALA A 172 -1.79 -6.67 -8.72
N ALA A 173 -2.54 -6.57 -9.82
CA ALA A 173 -2.15 -7.15 -11.11
C ALA A 173 -0.88 -6.48 -11.66
N PHE A 174 -0.86 -5.15 -11.66
CA PHE A 174 0.28 -4.35 -12.13
C PHE A 174 1.58 -4.66 -11.36
N GLN A 175 1.51 -4.81 -10.03
CA GLN A 175 2.67 -5.12 -9.19
C GLN A 175 3.04 -6.62 -9.17
N GLY A 176 2.22 -7.47 -9.78
CA GLY A 176 2.39 -8.92 -9.80
C GLY A 176 2.34 -9.51 -8.39
N TRP A 177 1.27 -9.22 -7.65
CA TRP A 177 0.98 -9.89 -6.38
C TRP A 177 0.52 -11.33 -6.64
N ASP A 178 0.80 -12.24 -5.71
CA ASP A 178 0.44 -13.66 -5.80
C ASP A 178 -0.97 -13.97 -5.26
N GLY A 179 -1.59 -13.02 -4.56
CA GLY A 179 -3.00 -13.07 -4.18
C GLY A 179 -3.43 -11.93 -3.28
N PHE A 180 -4.72 -11.61 -3.28
CA PHE A 180 -5.32 -10.72 -2.28
C PHE A 180 -6.74 -11.17 -1.93
N CYS A 181 -7.17 -10.87 -0.72
CA CYS A 181 -8.50 -11.15 -0.21
C CYS A 181 -9.02 -9.95 0.58
N GLN A 182 -10.23 -9.48 0.25
CA GLN A 182 -10.86 -8.44 1.05
C GLN A 182 -11.35 -9.03 2.37
N HIS A 183 -10.99 -8.40 3.49
CA HIS A 183 -11.48 -8.80 4.80
C HIS A 183 -12.86 -8.19 5.03
N SER A 184 -13.88 -8.94 5.46
CA SER A 184 -14.01 -10.40 5.65
C SER A 184 -15.41 -10.87 5.25
N SER A 185 -15.65 -12.19 5.33
CA SER A 185 -16.90 -12.83 4.93
C SER A 185 -17.26 -12.56 3.47
N ALA A 186 -16.28 -12.76 2.57
CA ALA A 186 -16.33 -12.33 1.17
C ALA A 186 -17.62 -12.71 0.43
N VAL A 187 -18.24 -13.85 0.77
CA VAL A 187 -19.47 -14.32 0.14
C VAL A 187 -20.48 -14.80 1.20
N SER A 188 -21.65 -14.15 1.25
CA SER A 188 -22.85 -14.67 1.91
C SER A 188 -23.81 -15.17 0.85
N LEU A 189 -23.84 -16.49 0.61
CA LEU A 189 -24.71 -17.11 -0.41
C LEU A 189 -26.20 -17.09 -0.04
N SER A 190 -26.52 -16.83 1.23
CA SER A 190 -27.89 -16.70 1.71
C SER A 190 -27.95 -15.79 2.93
N TYR A 191 -29.04 -15.04 3.07
CA TYR A 191 -29.40 -14.40 4.33
C TYR A 191 -30.00 -15.40 5.35
N LYS A 192 -30.32 -16.63 4.92
CA LYS A 192 -30.86 -17.67 5.79
C LYS A 192 -29.81 -18.06 6.83
N GLY A 193 -30.10 -17.80 8.11
CA GLY A 193 -29.22 -18.08 9.24
C GLY A 193 -28.43 -16.87 9.74
N LEU A 194 -28.43 -15.76 9.00
CA LEU A 194 -27.98 -14.46 9.52
C LEU A 194 -29.06 -13.91 10.46
N ASN A 195 -28.65 -13.22 11.52
CA ASN A 195 -29.57 -12.58 12.46
C ASN A 195 -29.06 -11.20 12.88
N GLY A 196 -29.99 -10.32 13.26
CA GLY A 196 -29.68 -8.98 13.77
C GLY A 196 -28.66 -8.23 12.93
N LYS A 197 -27.48 -7.97 13.54
CA LYS A 197 -26.40 -7.14 12.97
C LYS A 197 -25.69 -7.77 11.77
N ASP A 198 -25.79 -9.09 11.58
CA ASP A 198 -25.13 -9.79 10.48
C ASP A 198 -25.88 -9.64 9.15
N MET A 199 -27.12 -9.12 9.18
CA MET A 199 -27.92 -8.90 7.97
C MET A 199 -27.71 -7.52 7.33
N ILE A 200 -27.17 -6.56 8.08
CA ILE A 200 -26.93 -5.19 7.63
C ILE A 200 -25.46 -4.99 7.27
N ILE A 201 -25.13 -3.93 6.53
CA ILE A 201 -23.72 -3.61 6.26
C ILE A 201 -23.05 -3.24 7.59
N GLN A 202 -21.90 -3.86 7.86
CA GLN A 202 -21.05 -3.58 9.01
C GLN A 202 -19.67 -3.16 8.54
N PRO A 203 -18.91 -2.40 9.35
CA PRO A 203 -17.48 -2.27 9.13
C PRO A 203 -16.86 -3.66 8.92
N PHE A 204 -15.98 -3.77 7.93
CA PHE A 204 -15.28 -5.00 7.53
C PHE A 204 -16.14 -6.11 6.89
N ASN A 205 -17.47 -6.10 6.96
CA ASN A 205 -18.25 -7.23 6.43
C ASN A 205 -18.58 -7.05 4.94
N VAL A 206 -17.96 -7.87 4.07
CA VAL A 206 -18.12 -7.80 2.61
C VAL A 206 -19.38 -8.50 2.13
N GLY A 207 -19.78 -9.62 2.75
CA GLY A 207 -20.77 -10.54 2.20
C GLY A 207 -22.15 -9.94 1.97
N VAL A 208 -22.52 -8.95 2.79
CA VAL A 208 -23.82 -8.24 2.75
C VAL A 208 -23.70 -6.80 2.21
N ASP A 209 -22.50 -6.34 1.84
CA ASP A 209 -22.30 -5.02 1.24
C ASP A 209 -22.39 -5.11 -0.30
N PRO A 210 -23.46 -4.58 -0.93
CA PRO A 210 -23.63 -4.66 -2.38
C PRO A 210 -22.51 -3.93 -3.13
N ILE A 211 -21.91 -2.90 -2.54
CA ILE A 211 -20.78 -2.16 -3.14
C ILE A 211 -19.55 -3.08 -3.17
N ALA A 212 -19.18 -3.66 -2.03
CA ALA A 212 -18.04 -4.56 -1.95
C ALA A 212 -18.20 -5.81 -2.83
N ARG A 213 -19.41 -6.37 -2.93
CA ARG A 213 -19.71 -7.52 -3.81
C ARG A 213 -19.58 -7.19 -5.30
N ALA A 214 -20.04 -6.02 -5.72
CA ALA A 214 -19.86 -5.56 -7.09
C ALA A 214 -18.38 -5.36 -7.41
N THR A 215 -17.62 -4.80 -6.46
CA THR A 215 -16.18 -4.58 -6.64
C THR A 215 -15.36 -5.86 -6.69
N GLU A 216 -15.72 -6.89 -5.92
CA GLU A 216 -15.06 -8.22 -6.00
C GLU A 216 -15.25 -8.88 -7.37
N THR A 217 -16.38 -8.64 -8.03
CA THR A 217 -16.61 -9.13 -9.39
C THR A 217 -15.66 -8.46 -10.38
N LEU A 218 -15.48 -7.14 -10.28
CA LEU A 218 -14.51 -6.41 -11.11
C LEU A 218 -13.08 -6.85 -10.80
N ALA A 219 -12.75 -7.07 -9.52
CA ALA A 219 -11.45 -7.55 -9.08
C ALA A 219 -11.06 -8.88 -9.75
N ALA A 220 -12.01 -9.82 -9.86
CA ALA A 220 -11.78 -11.09 -10.56
C ALA A 220 -11.44 -10.90 -12.04
N LEU A 221 -11.99 -9.88 -12.71
CA LEU A 221 -11.71 -9.59 -14.12
C LEU A 221 -10.36 -8.87 -14.28
N LEU A 222 -10.11 -7.84 -13.47
CA LEU A 222 -8.88 -7.06 -13.54
C LEU A 222 -7.64 -7.87 -13.17
N TYR A 223 -7.73 -8.66 -12.08
CA TYR A 223 -6.61 -9.43 -11.53
C TYR A 223 -6.63 -10.90 -11.96
N ALA A 224 -7.64 -11.68 -11.57
CA ALA A 224 -7.60 -13.13 -11.71
C ALA A 224 -7.69 -13.60 -13.17
N ARG A 225 -8.47 -12.89 -14.01
CA ARG A 225 -8.49 -13.10 -15.47
C ARG A 225 -7.26 -12.51 -16.17
N GLY A 226 -6.56 -11.58 -15.51
CA GLY A 226 -5.36 -10.94 -16.03
C GLY A 226 -5.63 -9.85 -17.07
N ASP A 227 -6.71 -9.08 -16.91
CA ASP A 227 -6.99 -7.98 -17.84
C ASP A 227 -5.96 -6.85 -17.74
N VAL A 228 -5.47 -6.56 -16.53
CA VAL A 228 -4.41 -5.57 -16.30
C VAL A 228 -3.05 -6.25 -16.42
N ALA A 229 -2.18 -5.68 -17.24
CA ALA A 229 -0.83 -6.18 -17.47
C ALA A 229 0.10 -5.87 -16.28
N PRO A 230 1.05 -6.77 -15.96
CA PRO A 230 2.11 -6.46 -15.00
C PRO A 230 3.00 -5.33 -15.50
N ALA A 231 3.66 -4.64 -14.57
CA ALA A 231 4.60 -3.56 -14.88
C ALA A 231 5.70 -3.99 -15.86
N LYS A 232 6.03 -3.11 -16.80
CA LYS A 232 7.06 -3.36 -17.82
C LYS A 232 8.47 -3.43 -17.24
N ARG A 233 8.69 -2.70 -16.14
CA ARG A 233 9.97 -2.62 -15.43
C ARG A 233 9.76 -2.78 -13.93
N ARG A 234 10.84 -3.14 -13.23
CA ARG A 234 10.83 -3.21 -11.77
C ARG A 234 12.03 -2.48 -11.14
N LEU A 235 11.77 -1.77 -10.05
CA LEU A 235 12.77 -1.19 -9.16
C LEU A 235 12.94 -2.01 -7.88
N GLY A 236 14.18 -2.35 -7.55
CA GLY A 236 14.54 -2.84 -6.23
C GLY A 236 14.77 -1.69 -5.25
N ILE A 237 14.05 -1.67 -4.15
CA ILE A 237 14.27 -0.74 -3.03
C ILE A 237 15.35 -1.36 -2.15
N LYS A 238 16.59 -0.89 -2.29
CA LYS A 238 17.71 -1.37 -1.47
C LYS A 238 17.44 -1.03 -0.01
N PHE A 239 17.35 -2.06 0.81
CA PHE A 239 16.94 -1.94 2.20
C PHE A 239 17.73 -2.90 3.08
N GLY A 240 18.41 -2.41 4.11
CA GLY A 240 19.21 -3.25 5.01
C GLY A 240 19.03 -2.93 6.49
N PRO A 241 19.73 -3.65 7.39
CA PRO A 241 19.66 -3.42 8.84
C PRO A 241 19.96 -1.98 9.26
N ASP A 242 20.88 -1.30 8.56
CA ASP A 242 21.20 0.11 8.80
C ASP A 242 20.01 1.02 8.48
N ASP A 243 19.31 0.79 7.37
CA ASP A 243 18.10 1.53 7.02
C ASP A 243 16.94 1.22 7.98
N ALA A 244 16.77 -0.06 8.34
CA ALA A 244 15.67 -0.55 9.15
C ALA A 244 15.76 -0.13 10.63
N PHE A 245 16.97 -0.16 11.21
CA PHE A 245 17.14 -0.02 12.65
C PHE A 245 17.85 1.29 13.04
N VAL A 246 18.80 1.76 12.24
CA VAL A 246 19.64 2.93 12.60
C VAL A 246 19.07 4.22 12.03
N LYS A 247 18.69 4.20 10.75
CA LYS A 247 18.19 5.39 10.04
C LYS A 247 16.68 5.59 10.14
N SER A 248 15.97 4.61 10.69
CA SER A 248 14.51 4.65 10.88
C SER A 248 14.15 4.53 12.36
N GLY A 249 13.14 5.29 12.80
CA GLY A 249 12.53 5.14 14.12
C GLY A 249 11.47 4.03 14.13
N TYR A 250 10.84 3.82 15.28
CA TYR A 250 9.77 2.82 15.45
C TYR A 250 8.56 3.08 14.56
N LEU A 251 8.13 4.33 14.52
CA LEU A 251 7.01 4.75 13.69
C LEU A 251 7.49 5.23 12.33
N GLY A 252 6.78 4.83 11.28
CA GLY A 252 6.96 5.32 9.93
C GLY A 252 6.80 4.24 8.90
N ASN A 253 6.73 4.67 7.65
CA ASN A 253 6.53 3.82 6.48
C ASN A 253 7.68 4.08 5.50
N ILE A 254 7.73 3.29 4.43
CA ILE A 254 8.60 3.60 3.29
C ILE A 254 8.32 5.04 2.80
N PRO A 255 9.36 5.85 2.53
CA PRO A 255 9.18 7.23 2.09
C PRO A 255 8.22 7.37 0.90
N SER A 256 7.37 8.40 0.94
CA SER A 256 6.29 8.58 -0.04
C SER A 256 6.82 8.76 -1.47
N ASP A 257 7.99 9.39 -1.65
CA ASP A 257 8.64 9.51 -2.96
C ASP A 257 9.03 8.16 -3.57
N ILE A 258 9.33 7.16 -2.72
CA ILE A 258 9.65 5.80 -3.14
C ILE A 258 8.37 5.01 -3.38
N SER A 259 7.39 5.05 -2.46
CA SER A 259 6.17 4.27 -2.64
C SER A 259 5.30 4.78 -3.80
N LYS A 260 5.37 6.08 -4.16
CA LYS A 260 4.76 6.64 -5.39
C LYS A 260 5.32 6.00 -6.67
N LEU A 261 6.54 5.46 -6.66
CA LEU A 261 7.07 4.70 -7.81
C LEU A 261 6.20 3.48 -8.14
N GLY A 262 5.54 2.89 -7.13
CA GLY A 262 4.62 1.76 -7.31
C GLY A 262 3.36 2.09 -8.11
N LEU A 263 3.04 3.37 -8.32
CA LEU A 263 1.94 3.77 -9.20
C LEU A 263 2.35 3.80 -10.68
N VAL A 264 3.65 3.91 -10.97
CA VAL A 264 4.16 4.13 -12.34
C VAL A 264 5.03 2.99 -12.85
N THR A 265 5.59 2.16 -11.98
CA THR A 265 6.40 0.99 -12.34
C THR A 265 6.37 -0.05 -11.22
N GLY A 266 6.90 -1.26 -11.47
CA GLY A 266 6.98 -2.30 -10.46
C GLY A 266 7.98 -1.92 -9.35
N ILE A 267 7.67 -2.25 -8.10
CA ILE A 267 8.59 -2.05 -6.96
C ILE A 267 8.70 -3.31 -6.08
N GLY A 268 9.76 -3.37 -5.28
CA GLY A 268 9.87 -4.33 -4.18
C GLY A 268 11.14 -4.13 -3.37
N LEU A 269 11.13 -4.51 -2.11
CA LEU A 269 12.28 -4.44 -1.19
C LEU A 269 13.33 -5.50 -1.54
N ASP A 270 14.56 -5.04 -1.75
CA ASP A 270 15.75 -5.88 -1.84
C ASP A 270 16.49 -5.88 -0.50
N TRP A 271 16.09 -6.82 0.36
CA TRP A 271 16.61 -6.96 1.72
C TRP A 271 18.09 -7.40 1.74
N GLN A 272 18.95 -6.58 2.34
CA GLN A 272 20.40 -6.80 2.41
C GLN A 272 20.87 -7.57 3.66
N GLY A 273 19.96 -8.15 4.45
CA GLY A 273 20.32 -9.00 5.58
C GLY A 273 20.81 -10.40 5.19
N LYS A 274 21.24 -11.19 6.19
CA LYS A 274 21.56 -12.62 6.01
C LYS A 274 20.25 -13.36 5.68
N THR A 275 20.02 -13.71 4.41
CA THR A 275 18.81 -14.37 3.90
C THR A 275 19.00 -15.89 3.76
N PHE A 276 17.89 -16.64 3.73
CA PHE A 276 17.81 -18.08 3.45
C PHE A 276 18.16 -18.48 1.99
N SER A 277 18.61 -17.55 1.15
CA SER A 277 18.98 -17.84 -0.24
C SER A 277 20.05 -16.89 -0.73
N ARG A 278 21.09 -17.49 -1.33
CA ARG A 278 22.25 -16.83 -1.94
C ARG A 278 22.00 -16.42 -3.40
N ALA A 279 20.78 -16.56 -3.93
CA ALA A 279 20.45 -16.17 -5.31
C ALA A 279 20.29 -14.64 -5.46
N LYS A 280 21.34 -13.90 -5.08
CA LYS A 280 21.43 -12.44 -5.27
C LYS A 280 22.19 -12.15 -6.55
N GLN A 281 21.46 -12.06 -7.67
CA GLN A 281 21.80 -11.14 -8.77
C GLN A 281 20.56 -10.87 -9.64
N ILE A 282 19.86 -9.79 -9.24
CA ILE A 282 19.09 -8.86 -10.09
C ILE A 282 17.81 -9.41 -10.80
N GLN A 283 16.71 -9.52 -10.05
CA GLN A 283 15.34 -9.67 -10.57
C GLN A 283 14.65 -8.32 -10.88
N TYR A 284 15.41 -7.23 -11.01
CA TYR A 284 14.88 -5.90 -11.20
C TYR A 284 15.69 -5.10 -12.23
N ASP A 285 15.06 -4.17 -12.92
CA ASP A 285 15.66 -3.37 -13.99
C ASP A 285 16.41 -2.14 -13.47
N GLY A 286 16.16 -1.75 -12.23
CA GLY A 286 16.78 -0.60 -11.58
C GLY A 286 16.66 -0.67 -10.07
N GLN A 287 17.32 0.23 -9.37
CA GLN A 287 17.37 0.25 -7.92
C GLN A 287 17.15 1.67 -7.41
N VAL A 288 16.53 1.77 -6.25
CA VAL A 288 16.43 2.99 -5.45
C VAL A 288 16.94 2.70 -4.05
N ASP A 289 17.68 3.62 -3.47
CA ASP A 289 18.17 3.49 -2.11
C ASP A 289 17.14 4.09 -1.14
N TYR A 290 16.76 3.32 -0.13
CA TYR A 290 15.68 3.65 0.81
C TYR A 290 15.81 5.05 1.43
N ASN A 291 17.04 5.46 1.79
CA ASN A 291 17.32 6.75 2.44
C ASN A 291 18.06 7.76 1.54
N GLN A 292 18.24 7.49 0.24
CA GLN A 292 19.03 8.38 -0.65
C GLN A 292 18.23 8.84 -1.87
N GLN A 293 18.68 9.96 -2.45
CA GLN A 293 18.03 10.58 -3.61
C GLN A 293 18.24 9.80 -4.92
N GLY A 294 19.29 8.97 -5.00
CA GLY A 294 19.71 8.32 -6.24
C GLY A 294 18.70 7.30 -6.78
N LEU A 295 18.68 7.19 -8.11
CA LEU A 295 18.08 6.07 -8.85
C LEU A 295 19.20 5.45 -9.71
N TRP A 296 19.36 4.14 -9.63
CA TRP A 296 20.31 3.39 -10.45
C TRP A 296 19.53 2.61 -11.48
N LEU A 297 19.79 2.84 -12.75
CA LEU A 297 19.07 2.17 -13.83
C LEU A 297 20.04 1.25 -14.56
N ARG A 298 19.56 0.06 -14.94
CA ARG A 298 20.36 -0.89 -15.71
C ARG A 298 20.51 -0.38 -17.14
N LYS A 299 21.76 -0.21 -17.57
CA LYS A 299 22.15 0.01 -18.97
C LYS A 299 23.30 -0.93 -19.29
N ASP A 300 23.19 -1.70 -20.37
CA ASP A 300 24.20 -2.70 -20.77
C ASP A 300 24.46 -3.73 -19.66
N ASN A 301 23.40 -4.22 -19.00
CA ASN A 301 23.43 -5.13 -17.84
C ASN A 301 24.10 -4.62 -16.56
N VAL A 302 24.55 -3.36 -16.51
CA VAL A 302 25.16 -2.74 -15.32
C VAL A 302 24.25 -1.64 -14.76
N LEU A 303 24.07 -1.62 -13.43
CA LEU A 303 23.40 -0.51 -12.73
C LEU A 303 24.32 0.72 -12.74
N LYS A 304 23.90 1.79 -13.42
CA LYS A 304 24.63 3.06 -13.44
C LYS A 304 23.87 4.12 -12.64
N PRO A 305 24.53 4.89 -11.76
CA PRO A 305 23.86 5.96 -11.02
C PRO A 305 23.37 7.04 -11.99
N LYS A 306 22.15 7.51 -11.79
CA LYS A 306 21.66 8.76 -12.38
C LYS A 306 21.56 9.78 -11.26
N GLN A 307 22.46 10.77 -11.27
CA GLN A 307 22.37 11.89 -10.34
C GLN A 307 21.07 12.67 -10.61
N ALA A 308 20.37 13.04 -9.55
CA ALA A 308 19.28 14.02 -9.64
C ALA A 308 19.83 15.33 -10.22
N SER A 309 19.07 16.03 -11.05
CA SER A 309 19.54 17.28 -11.64
C SER A 309 19.95 18.27 -10.55
N THR A 310 21.15 18.83 -10.68
CA THR A 310 21.91 19.61 -9.69
C THR A 310 21.10 20.69 -8.95
N ASN A 311 20.15 21.35 -9.62
CA ASN A 311 19.34 22.40 -8.99
C ASN A 311 18.34 21.90 -7.93
N VAL A 312 17.90 20.63 -7.99
CA VAL A 312 17.00 20.04 -6.98
C VAL A 312 17.81 19.52 -5.79
N GLY A 313 18.96 18.88 -6.03
CA GLY A 313 19.88 18.45 -4.97
C GLY A 313 20.31 19.61 -4.08
N VAL A 314 20.65 20.77 -4.65
CA VAL A 314 21.03 21.98 -3.91
C VAL A 314 19.88 22.55 -3.06
N LYS A 315 18.64 22.52 -3.55
CA LYS A 315 17.45 22.96 -2.78
C LYS A 315 17.11 22.01 -1.64
N VAL A 316 17.14 20.70 -1.90
CA VAL A 316 16.93 19.66 -0.90
C VAL A 316 18.04 19.69 0.17
N ASP A 317 19.30 19.88 -0.21
CA ASP A 317 20.44 20.00 0.71
C ASP A 317 20.38 21.29 1.53
N GLY A 318 19.90 22.39 0.94
CA GLY A 318 19.63 23.65 1.64
C GLY A 318 18.48 23.55 2.66
N LEU A 319 17.39 22.86 2.30
CA LEU A 319 16.29 22.52 3.20
C LEU A 319 16.77 21.57 4.32
N LEU A 320 17.49 20.50 3.96
CA LEU A 320 18.14 19.58 4.91
C LEU A 320 18.97 20.36 5.91
N LYS A 321 19.89 21.25 5.47
CA LYS A 321 20.69 22.09 6.37
C LYS A 321 19.86 22.99 7.28
N LYS A 322 18.78 23.59 6.77
CA LYS A 322 17.87 24.45 7.55
C LYS A 322 17.10 23.67 8.64
N TYR A 323 16.86 22.38 8.43
CA TYR A 323 16.20 21.50 9.41
C TYR A 323 17.17 20.56 10.16
N ALA A 324 18.47 20.57 9.84
CA ALA A 324 19.45 19.58 10.32
C ALA A 324 20.15 19.93 11.64
N GLU A 325 19.79 21.02 12.32
CA GLU A 325 20.11 21.15 13.74
C GLU A 325 19.22 20.16 14.54
N GLY A 326 19.60 18.87 14.53
CA GLY A 326 19.03 17.79 15.34
C GLY A 326 18.09 16.79 14.64
N VAL A 327 17.85 16.89 13.31
CA VAL A 327 16.64 16.27 12.71
C VAL A 327 16.85 15.53 11.36
N ALA A 328 18.08 15.13 11.02
CA ALA A 328 18.44 14.58 9.70
C ALA A 328 17.52 13.45 9.15
N ASN A 329 16.91 12.63 10.02
CA ASN A 329 16.05 11.51 9.60
C ASN A 329 14.55 11.83 9.51
N ARG A 330 14.09 13.05 9.84
CA ARG A 330 12.71 13.48 9.53
C ARG A 330 12.57 14.06 8.13
N VAL A 331 13.68 14.40 7.50
CA VAL A 331 13.66 15.29 6.35
C VAL A 331 13.04 14.62 5.11
N GLY A 332 13.21 13.30 4.94
CA GLY A 332 12.50 12.53 3.90
C GLY A 332 10.99 12.35 4.15
N LYS A 333 10.51 12.59 5.37
CA LYS A 333 9.08 12.51 5.75
C LYS A 333 8.39 13.87 5.67
N VAL A 334 9.13 14.96 5.45
CA VAL A 334 8.55 16.29 5.21
C VAL A 334 7.97 16.31 3.80
N LYS A 335 6.66 16.56 3.67
CA LYS A 335 5.91 16.55 2.40
C LYS A 335 6.65 17.29 1.28
N LEU A 336 7.12 18.50 1.54
CA LEU A 336 7.85 19.33 0.55
C LEU A 336 9.07 18.60 -0.05
N ILE A 337 9.82 17.87 0.78
CA ILE A 337 11.06 17.21 0.36
C ILE A 337 10.76 15.87 -0.31
N ALA A 338 9.71 15.17 0.15
CA ALA A 338 9.20 14.00 -0.56
C ALA A 338 8.70 14.39 -1.96
N ASP A 339 8.05 15.55 -2.12
CA ASP A 339 7.58 16.03 -3.41
C ASP A 339 8.74 16.43 -4.33
N GLU A 340 9.77 17.13 -3.83
CA GLU A 340 10.98 17.43 -4.62
C GLU A 340 11.73 16.16 -5.07
N ARG A 341 11.86 15.17 -4.17
CA ARG A 341 12.46 13.87 -4.49
C ARG A 341 11.63 13.10 -5.52
N TRP A 342 10.31 13.10 -5.38
CA TRP A 342 9.40 12.50 -6.34
C TRP A 342 9.60 13.11 -7.74
N SER A 343 9.60 14.45 -7.85
CA SER A 343 9.85 15.14 -9.12
C SER A 343 11.20 14.77 -9.75
N ALA A 344 12.26 14.67 -8.93
CA ALA A 344 13.59 14.26 -9.40
C ALA A 344 13.62 12.81 -9.92
N ARG A 345 12.95 11.89 -9.23
CA ARG A 345 12.84 10.48 -9.64
C ARG A 345 12.05 10.36 -10.95
N LEU A 346 10.91 11.04 -11.05
CA LEU A 346 10.09 11.08 -12.25
C LEU A 346 10.89 11.57 -13.46
N LYS A 347 11.61 12.68 -13.31
CA LYS A 347 12.49 13.21 -14.37
C LYS A 347 13.55 12.19 -14.78
N THR A 348 14.10 11.45 -13.84
CA THR A 348 15.09 10.40 -14.13
C THR A 348 14.48 9.25 -14.92
N LEU A 349 13.27 8.79 -14.56
CA LEU A 349 12.55 7.74 -15.30
C LEU A 349 12.21 8.17 -16.74
N LYS A 350 11.72 9.41 -16.93
CA LYS A 350 11.43 9.96 -18.27
C LYS A 350 12.70 10.10 -19.12
N ASN A 351 13.76 10.67 -18.56
CA ASN A 351 15.05 10.83 -19.27
C ASN A 351 15.70 9.49 -19.65
N ALA A 352 15.42 8.43 -18.90
CA ALA A 352 15.91 7.09 -19.19
C ALA A 352 14.99 6.29 -20.14
N GLY A 353 13.86 6.85 -20.56
CA GLY A 353 12.89 6.17 -21.43
C GLY A 353 12.13 5.02 -20.75
N TRP A 354 12.16 4.95 -19.40
CA TRP A 354 11.35 3.99 -18.65
C TRP A 354 9.88 4.37 -18.69
N LEU A 355 9.61 5.67 -18.56
CA LEU A 355 8.32 6.27 -18.87
C LEU A 355 8.49 7.03 -20.19
N PRO A 356 7.69 6.75 -21.23
CA PRO A 356 7.75 7.51 -22.47
C PRO A 356 7.41 8.99 -22.22
N SER A 357 7.83 9.88 -23.11
CA SER A 357 7.51 11.32 -23.01
C SER A 357 6.00 11.59 -23.04
N SER A 358 5.22 10.71 -23.68
CA SER A 358 3.75 10.74 -23.69
C SER A 358 3.10 10.24 -22.40
N ASN A 359 3.87 9.68 -21.45
CA ASN A 359 3.31 9.23 -20.18
C ASN A 359 2.82 10.44 -19.37
N LEU A 360 1.57 10.35 -18.93
CA LEU A 360 0.83 11.44 -18.29
C LEU A 360 1.32 11.78 -16.89
N THR A 361 2.18 10.97 -16.28
CA THR A 361 2.64 11.22 -14.90
C THR A 361 3.23 12.62 -14.77
N ASN A 362 2.68 13.40 -13.84
CA ASN A 362 3.12 14.74 -13.51
C ASN A 362 3.11 14.93 -11.98
N SER A 363 4.28 15.31 -11.45
CA SER A 363 4.47 15.57 -10.02
C SER A 363 3.69 16.77 -9.49
N GLU A 364 3.44 17.79 -10.33
CA GLU A 364 2.73 19.02 -9.95
C GLU A 364 1.20 18.84 -10.01
N ASP A 365 0.72 18.04 -10.96
CA ASP A 365 -0.72 17.84 -11.19
C ASP A 365 -1.31 16.69 -10.36
N GLY A 366 -0.48 15.93 -9.63
CA GLY A 366 -0.93 14.76 -8.90
C GLY A 366 -1.42 13.62 -9.80
N LEU A 367 -0.92 13.58 -11.04
CA LEU A 367 -1.28 12.62 -12.07
C LEU A 367 -0.24 11.50 -12.14
N TYR A 368 -0.68 10.25 -12.16
CA TYR A 368 0.18 9.06 -12.19
C TYR A 368 -0.33 8.11 -13.28
N GLN A 369 0.55 7.70 -14.19
CA GLN A 369 0.25 6.70 -15.20
C GLN A 369 1.28 5.58 -15.17
N SER A 370 0.79 4.35 -15.03
CA SER A 370 1.57 3.12 -15.13
C SER A 370 2.46 3.07 -16.38
N ASP A 371 3.59 2.37 -16.31
CA ASP A 371 4.49 2.17 -17.46
C ASP A 371 3.85 1.35 -18.59
N THR A 372 2.79 0.59 -18.29
CA THR A 372 1.92 -0.07 -19.28
C THR A 372 1.06 0.95 -20.02
N GLY A 373 0.63 2.01 -19.34
CA GLY A 373 -0.31 3.02 -19.82
C GLY A 373 -1.76 2.71 -19.47
N GLU A 374 -2.04 1.54 -18.91
CA GLU A 374 -3.41 1.03 -18.67
C GLU A 374 -4.06 1.66 -17.45
N ILE A 375 -3.28 2.02 -16.43
CA ILE A 375 -3.75 2.66 -15.20
C ILE A 375 -3.38 4.13 -15.20
N VAL A 376 -4.37 5.02 -14.98
CA VAL A 376 -4.17 6.44 -14.71
C VAL A 376 -4.89 6.83 -13.42
N LEU A 377 -4.21 7.50 -12.50
CA LEU A 377 -4.78 8.05 -11.26
C LEU A 377 -4.52 9.54 -11.20
N ASN A 378 -5.57 10.34 -11.01
CA ASN A 378 -5.46 11.75 -10.66
C ASN A 378 -5.87 11.96 -9.19
N ALA A 379 -4.88 12.28 -8.36
CA ALA A 379 -5.10 12.46 -6.93
C ALA A 379 -5.87 13.75 -6.63
N HIS A 380 -5.57 14.85 -7.32
CA HIS A 380 -6.20 16.15 -7.05
C HIS A 380 -7.67 16.17 -7.47
N GLU A 381 -7.99 15.55 -8.60
CA GLU A 381 -9.35 15.47 -9.14
C GLU A 381 -10.13 14.22 -8.68
N LYS A 382 -9.51 13.36 -7.85
CA LYS A 382 -10.13 12.17 -7.23
C LYS A 382 -10.78 11.23 -8.26
N TRP A 383 -10.06 10.92 -9.33
CA TRP A 383 -10.48 9.91 -10.30
C TRP A 383 -9.35 8.96 -10.67
N MET A 384 -9.73 7.76 -11.10
CA MET A 384 -8.81 6.76 -11.61
C MET A 384 -9.45 5.98 -12.75
N THR A 385 -8.69 5.69 -13.79
CA THR A 385 -9.10 4.88 -14.94
C THR A 385 -8.25 3.63 -15.07
N VAL A 386 -8.86 2.59 -15.63
CA VAL A 386 -8.21 1.37 -16.09
C VAL A 386 -8.69 1.11 -17.51
N VAL A 387 -7.76 1.05 -18.46
CA VAL A 387 -8.04 0.87 -19.89
C VAL A 387 -7.18 -0.27 -20.41
N THR A 388 -7.82 -1.41 -20.68
CA THR A 388 -7.18 -2.63 -21.18
C THR A 388 -7.92 -3.14 -22.42
N PRO A 389 -7.36 -4.12 -23.16
CA PRO A 389 -8.05 -4.69 -24.31
C PRO A 389 -9.43 -5.31 -24.00
N LYS A 390 -9.68 -5.73 -22.75
CA LYS A 390 -10.90 -6.45 -22.34
C LYS A 390 -11.78 -5.69 -21.35
N THR A 391 -11.24 -4.69 -20.65
CA THR A 391 -11.99 -3.91 -19.66
C THR A 391 -11.61 -2.44 -19.73
N GLU A 392 -12.63 -1.58 -19.72
CA GLU A 392 -12.47 -0.16 -19.46
C GLU A 392 -13.31 0.24 -18.24
N ALA A 393 -12.68 0.96 -17.31
CA ALA A 393 -13.30 1.36 -16.06
C ALA A 393 -12.82 2.73 -15.60
N VAL A 394 -13.69 3.44 -14.88
CA VAL A 394 -13.40 4.70 -14.23
C VAL A 394 -14.12 4.77 -12.88
N VAL A 395 -13.39 5.18 -11.84
CA VAL A 395 -13.98 5.69 -10.61
C VAL A 395 -13.76 7.19 -10.54
N PHE A 396 -14.79 7.93 -10.17
CA PHE A 396 -14.77 9.39 -10.15
C PHE A 396 -15.67 9.95 -9.05
N ASP A 397 -15.38 11.21 -8.70
CA ASP A 397 -16.20 12.03 -7.80
C ASP A 397 -16.84 13.21 -8.54
N ASP A 398 -16.06 13.91 -9.38
CA ASP A 398 -16.58 14.94 -10.29
C ASP A 398 -17.38 14.31 -11.44
N ILE A 399 -18.55 14.88 -11.72
CA ILE A 399 -19.53 14.39 -12.69
C ILE A 399 -19.32 14.95 -14.10
N GLN A 400 -18.20 15.63 -14.35
CA GLN A 400 -17.83 16.03 -15.71
C GLN A 400 -17.79 14.82 -16.65
N PRO A 401 -18.10 14.99 -17.95
CA PRO A 401 -17.98 13.91 -18.91
C PRO A 401 -16.55 13.34 -18.95
N ILE A 402 -16.44 12.02 -18.93
CA ILE A 402 -15.16 11.30 -18.99
C ILE A 402 -15.15 10.41 -20.23
N ASN A 403 -14.11 10.55 -21.06
CA ASN A 403 -13.95 9.76 -22.27
C ASN A 403 -12.73 8.85 -22.13
N LEU A 404 -12.96 7.54 -22.21
CA LEU A 404 -11.92 6.53 -22.38
C LEU A 404 -11.84 6.15 -23.86
N ASN A 405 -11.14 5.05 -24.20
CA ASN A 405 -10.96 4.69 -25.61
C ASN A 405 -12.25 4.13 -26.23
N LEU A 406 -13.01 3.34 -25.46
CA LEU A 406 -14.25 2.69 -25.88
C LEU A 406 -15.44 3.05 -25.00
N LEU A 407 -15.22 3.37 -23.72
CA LEU A 407 -16.25 3.76 -22.77
C LEU A 407 -16.26 5.28 -22.53
N ASN A 408 -17.41 5.91 -22.76
CA ASN A 408 -17.63 7.31 -22.42
C ASN A 408 -18.73 7.43 -21.36
N VAL A 409 -18.43 8.10 -20.25
CA VAL A 409 -19.42 8.58 -19.28
C VAL A 409 -19.87 9.96 -19.75
N LEU A 410 -21.06 10.02 -20.34
CA LEU A 410 -21.59 11.26 -20.93
C LEU A 410 -22.20 12.19 -19.89
N SER A 411 -22.78 11.62 -18.82
CA SER A 411 -23.34 12.36 -17.69
C SER A 411 -23.55 11.42 -16.50
N ALA A 412 -23.46 11.96 -15.28
CA ALA A 412 -23.81 11.28 -14.03
C ALA A 412 -24.51 12.26 -13.06
N GLU A 413 -25.38 11.77 -12.19
CA GLU A 413 -26.01 12.59 -11.13
C GLU A 413 -25.12 12.67 -9.87
N SER A 414 -24.20 11.73 -9.70
CA SER A 414 -23.18 11.74 -8.65
C SER A 414 -21.94 10.94 -9.04
N GLY A 415 -20.85 11.08 -8.29
CA GLY A 415 -19.67 10.22 -8.39
C GLY A 415 -20.01 8.73 -8.30
N ALA A 416 -19.29 7.91 -9.06
CA ALA A 416 -19.51 6.47 -9.17
C ALA A 416 -18.22 5.73 -9.60
N LEU A 417 -18.29 4.41 -9.59
CA LEU A 417 -17.44 3.52 -10.36
C LEU A 417 -18.29 2.98 -11.52
N VAL A 418 -17.80 3.13 -12.74
CA VAL A 418 -18.38 2.55 -13.95
C VAL A 418 -17.31 1.66 -14.60
N ALA A 419 -17.67 0.43 -14.93
CA ALA A 419 -16.81 -0.47 -15.70
C ALA A 419 -17.60 -1.21 -16.78
N VAL A 420 -16.93 -1.50 -17.90
CA VAL A 420 -17.44 -2.38 -18.95
C VAL A 420 -16.36 -3.40 -19.29
N SER A 421 -16.72 -4.69 -19.18
CA SER A 421 -15.81 -5.81 -19.41
C SER A 421 -16.38 -6.78 -20.44
N ALA A 422 -15.55 -7.21 -21.38
CA ALA A 422 -15.89 -8.31 -22.29
C ALA A 422 -16.05 -9.62 -21.52
N MET A 423 -17.00 -10.47 -21.90
CA MET A 423 -17.36 -11.74 -21.21
C MET A 423 -17.35 -12.97 -22.13
N ASP A 424 -16.86 -12.81 -23.36
CA ASP A 424 -16.76 -13.84 -24.41
C ASP A 424 -15.32 -14.06 -24.89
N ASN A 425 -14.35 -13.61 -24.10
CA ASN A 425 -12.91 -13.69 -24.36
C ASN A 425 -12.43 -12.91 -25.61
N GLN A 426 -13.28 -12.07 -26.20
CA GLN A 426 -12.89 -11.13 -27.27
C GLN A 426 -12.39 -9.79 -26.69
N PRO A 427 -11.65 -8.98 -27.48
CA PRO A 427 -11.42 -7.59 -27.14
C PRO A 427 -12.75 -6.84 -26.94
N LEU A 428 -12.79 -5.86 -26.04
CA LEU A 428 -14.00 -5.09 -25.71
C LEU A 428 -14.63 -4.44 -26.94
N LEU A 429 -13.80 -3.95 -27.88
CA LEU A 429 -14.26 -3.34 -29.14
C LEU A 429 -15.14 -4.29 -29.99
N SER A 430 -14.87 -5.60 -29.94
CA SER A 430 -15.57 -6.62 -30.75
C SER A 430 -16.30 -7.66 -29.90
N SER A 431 -16.44 -7.44 -28.60
CA SER A 431 -17.17 -8.34 -27.72
C SER A 431 -18.68 -8.22 -27.97
N ALA A 432 -19.37 -9.35 -28.07
CA ALA A 432 -20.82 -9.44 -28.18
C ALA A 432 -21.51 -9.62 -26.83
N ARG A 433 -20.73 -9.93 -25.77
CA ARG A 433 -21.22 -10.14 -24.40
C ARG A 433 -20.42 -9.28 -23.44
N MET A 434 -21.04 -8.25 -22.89
CA MET A 434 -20.39 -7.34 -21.94
C MET A 434 -21.06 -7.40 -20.56
N LEU A 435 -20.26 -7.24 -19.51
CA LEU A 435 -20.74 -6.94 -18.17
C LEU A 435 -20.52 -5.45 -17.89
N VAL A 436 -21.58 -4.75 -17.46
CA VAL A 436 -21.50 -3.37 -16.98
C VAL A 436 -21.62 -3.38 -15.46
N VAL A 437 -20.66 -2.73 -14.78
CA VAL A 437 -20.70 -2.50 -13.33
C VAL A 437 -20.94 -1.01 -13.10
N LEU A 438 -21.98 -0.69 -12.34
CA LEU A 438 -22.23 0.64 -11.79
C LEU A 438 -22.27 0.52 -10.27
N SER A 439 -21.36 1.21 -9.59
CA SER A 439 -21.25 1.16 -8.13
C SER A 439 -21.19 2.56 -7.54
N THR A 440 -22.04 2.85 -6.56
CA THR A 440 -22.20 4.16 -5.92
C THR A 440 -21.80 4.09 -4.44
N ASP A 441 -22.74 4.38 -3.53
CA ASP A 441 -22.65 4.18 -2.08
C ASP A 441 -23.85 3.32 -1.65
N ALA A 442 -23.73 2.63 -0.52
CA ALA A 442 -24.86 1.96 0.12
C ALA A 442 -24.78 2.15 1.64
N ARG A 443 -25.94 2.34 2.27
CA ARG A 443 -26.11 2.57 3.71
C ARG A 443 -27.22 1.69 4.25
N ASN A 444 -27.21 1.43 5.55
CA ASN A 444 -28.36 0.82 6.21
C ASN A 444 -29.46 1.88 6.39
N SER A 445 -30.73 1.46 6.41
CA SER A 445 -31.85 2.35 6.75
C SER A 445 -31.67 2.95 8.15
N ASP A 446 -32.02 4.23 8.28
CA ASP A 446 -32.08 4.96 9.55
C ASP A 446 -30.76 4.99 10.34
N MET A 447 -29.63 4.90 9.63
CA MET A 447 -28.29 5.10 10.19
C MET A 447 -28.15 6.52 10.77
N GLN A 448 -27.62 6.64 11.99
CA GLN A 448 -27.55 7.92 12.72
C GLN A 448 -26.11 8.37 12.97
N PHE A 449 -25.89 9.67 12.83
CA PHE A 449 -24.60 10.31 13.05
C PHE A 449 -24.72 11.45 14.05
N SER A 450 -23.68 11.67 14.85
CA SER A 450 -23.60 12.83 15.74
C SER A 450 -23.06 14.10 15.07
N ASP A 451 -22.69 14.00 13.79
CA ASP A 451 -22.10 15.08 13.00
C ASP A 451 -22.63 15.10 11.56
N ASN A 452 -22.47 16.25 10.91
CA ASN A 452 -22.97 16.47 9.55
C ASN A 452 -22.07 15.86 8.46
N ASN A 453 -20.82 15.51 8.78
CA ASN A 453 -19.90 14.91 7.83
C ASN A 453 -19.94 13.39 7.84
N HIS A 454 -20.83 12.77 8.62
CA HIS A 454 -21.00 11.32 8.81
C HIS A 454 -19.70 10.64 9.26
N PHE A 455 -18.88 11.34 10.04
CA PHE A 455 -17.63 10.83 10.57
C PHE A 455 -17.87 9.88 11.76
N LYS A 456 -18.76 10.24 12.68
CA LYS A 456 -19.08 9.47 13.89
C LYS A 456 -20.51 8.92 13.84
N ALA A 457 -20.63 7.59 13.75
CA ALA A 457 -21.93 6.92 13.83
C ALA A 457 -22.29 6.63 15.30
N THR A 458 -23.54 6.90 15.65
CA THR A 458 -24.14 6.55 16.95
C THR A 458 -25.04 5.33 16.85
N ASP A 459 -25.60 5.08 15.66
CA ASP A 459 -26.37 3.90 15.31
C ASP A 459 -26.06 3.48 13.86
N LEU A 460 -25.82 2.19 13.65
CA LEU A 460 -25.57 1.61 12.32
C LEU A 460 -26.85 1.34 11.53
N GLY A 461 -28.03 1.55 12.11
CA GLY A 461 -29.32 1.41 11.45
C GLY A 461 -29.78 -0.05 11.31
N HIS A 462 -30.71 -0.28 10.39
CA HIS A 462 -31.32 -1.59 10.15
C HIS A 462 -31.57 -1.86 8.66
N LEU A 463 -32.14 -3.04 8.35
CA LEU A 463 -32.60 -3.37 6.99
C LEU A 463 -33.79 -2.49 6.57
N PRO A 464 -34.02 -2.27 5.27
CA PRO A 464 -33.18 -2.73 4.15
C PRO A 464 -31.88 -1.94 4.02
N VAL A 465 -30.90 -2.52 3.33
CA VAL A 465 -29.76 -1.77 2.81
C VAL A 465 -30.22 -0.92 1.63
N LEU A 466 -29.91 0.36 1.66
CA LEU A 466 -30.25 1.36 0.65
C LEU A 466 -29.02 1.67 -0.21
N ILE A 467 -29.11 1.36 -1.51
CA ILE A 467 -28.11 1.77 -2.50
C ILE A 467 -28.45 3.19 -2.96
N ARG A 468 -27.46 4.08 -3.00
CA ARG A 468 -27.62 5.44 -3.51
C ARG A 468 -27.96 5.40 -5.00
N ALA A 469 -29.13 5.91 -5.34
CA ALA A 469 -29.56 6.08 -6.72
C ALA A 469 -28.61 7.04 -7.48
N ASN A 470 -28.32 6.71 -8.73
CA ASN A 470 -27.53 7.54 -9.63
C ASN A 470 -27.90 7.20 -11.08
N ARG A 471 -28.29 8.20 -11.87
CA ARG A 471 -28.49 8.05 -13.31
C ARG A 471 -27.19 8.36 -14.04
N VAL A 472 -26.64 7.36 -14.74
CA VAL A 472 -25.45 7.52 -15.57
C VAL A 472 -25.79 7.23 -17.03
N LYS A 473 -25.38 8.12 -17.93
CA LYS A 473 -25.50 7.92 -19.38
C LYS A 473 -24.15 7.50 -19.94
N LEU A 474 -24.12 6.33 -20.59
CA LEU A 474 -22.91 5.76 -21.17
C LEU A 474 -23.01 5.73 -22.69
N ALA A 475 -21.88 5.88 -23.37
CA ALA A 475 -21.69 5.46 -24.75
C ALA A 475 -20.55 4.46 -24.82
N ILE A 476 -20.75 3.36 -25.56
CA ILE A 476 -19.77 2.29 -25.71
C ILE A 476 -19.50 2.12 -27.20
N LYS A 477 -18.25 2.32 -27.61
CA LYS A 477 -17.80 2.05 -28.97
C LYS A 477 -17.61 0.54 -29.14
N ASN A 478 -18.41 -0.08 -30.00
CA ASN A 478 -18.33 -1.51 -30.29
C ASN A 478 -18.68 -1.78 -31.76
N THR A 479 -17.95 -2.70 -32.40
CA THR A 479 -18.12 -3.06 -33.81
C THR A 479 -19.05 -4.26 -34.02
N SER A 480 -19.32 -5.04 -32.97
CA SER A 480 -20.19 -6.21 -33.01
C SER A 480 -21.69 -5.87 -32.99
N ILE A 481 -22.07 -4.63 -32.69
CA ILE A 481 -23.46 -4.14 -32.69
C ILE A 481 -24.08 -4.06 -34.12
N SER A 482 -23.33 -4.40 -35.17
CA SER A 482 -23.77 -4.27 -36.57
C SER A 482 -24.01 -5.58 -37.32
N LYS A 483 -24.37 -6.67 -36.62
CA LYS A 483 -24.87 -7.90 -37.27
C LYS A 483 -26.15 -8.44 -36.65
#